data_AF-A0A7X3HQ92-F1
#
_entry.id   AF-A0A7X3HQ92-F1
#
_cell.length_a   1.000
_cell.length_b   1.000
_cell.length_c   1.000
_cell.angle_alpha   90.00
_cell.angle_beta   90.00
_cell.angle_gamma   90.00
#
_symmetry.space_group_name_H-M   'P 1'
#
loop_
_entity.id
_entity.type
_entity.pdbx_description
1 polymer ?
#
loop_
_entity_poly.entity_id
_entity_poly.type
_entity_poly.pdbx_seq_one_letter_code
_entity_poly.pdbx_strand_id
1 'polypeptide(L)'
;MLVAMFPIDFYTRYPRWLFRGADATSTVLRGQYACRSTAGNRVQRAQDQLMQPQPLEVARFGKDRFTGLFNMWLAQTRDRATTVSYDTWMDLRYMQGLRTSVALTMGTFVFDLRHGVVYEVKSRGRAPRIFRVQLDDDFPYVSFRDPANAIDFPWITFPNVFTQAELMTLRRVY
;
A
#
# COMPACT_ATOMS: atom_id res chain seq x y z
N MET A 1 1.68 -27.46 30.22
CA MET A 1 2.36 -27.15 28.95
C MET A 1 1.96 -25.73 28.57
N LEU A 2 2.74 -24.75 29.02
CA LEU A 2 2.49 -23.31 28.87
C LEU A 2 3.49 -22.78 27.84
N VAL A 3 3.04 -22.50 26.62
CA VAL A 3 3.83 -21.70 25.68
C VAL A 3 3.51 -20.24 25.98
N ALA A 4 4.36 -19.64 26.79
CA ALA A 4 4.36 -18.23 27.07
C ALA A 4 4.59 -17.42 25.77
N MET A 5 3.59 -16.62 25.43
CA MET A 5 3.70 -15.20 25.10
C MET A 5 5.08 -14.75 24.57
N PHE A 6 5.24 -14.80 23.25
CA PHE A 6 6.22 -13.99 22.55
C PHE A 6 5.53 -12.70 22.08
N PRO A 7 5.68 -11.54 22.76
CA PRO A 7 5.54 -10.27 22.09
C PRO A 7 6.87 -10.01 21.38
N ILE A 8 7.19 -10.80 20.34
CA ILE A 8 8.30 -10.43 19.47
C ILE A 8 7.76 -9.30 18.61
N ASP A 9 8.05 -8.10 19.10
CA ASP A 9 7.88 -6.81 18.49
C ASP A 9 8.08 -6.90 16.96
N PHE A 10 6.95 -7.03 16.24
CA PHE A 10 6.90 -7.25 14.78
C PHE A 10 7.78 -6.23 14.04
N TYR A 11 7.94 -5.03 14.61
CA TYR A 11 8.69 -3.92 14.02
C TYR A 11 10.21 -3.98 14.22
N THR A 12 10.74 -4.82 15.13
CA THR A 12 12.20 -4.85 15.43
C THR A 12 13.01 -5.73 14.48
N ARG A 13 12.37 -6.65 13.76
CA ARG A 13 13.05 -7.54 12.80
C ARG A 13 13.24 -6.93 11.42
N TYR A 14 12.59 -5.80 11.14
CA TYR A 14 12.64 -5.18 9.83
C TYR A 14 13.56 -3.95 9.83
N PRO A 15 14.28 -3.71 8.73
CA PRO A 15 15.13 -2.53 8.63
C PRO A 15 14.33 -1.26 8.90
N ARG A 16 14.86 -0.36 9.73
CA ARG A 16 14.17 0.88 10.13
C ARG A 16 13.82 1.78 8.94
N TRP A 17 14.48 1.63 7.79
CA TRP A 17 14.16 2.38 6.57
C TRP A 17 12.81 1.98 5.96
N LEU A 18 12.28 0.80 6.30
CA LEU A 18 10.98 0.30 5.85
C LEU A 18 9.83 1.10 6.46
N PHE A 19 10.02 1.64 7.67
CA PHE A 19 9.04 2.42 8.41
C PHE A 19 9.45 3.89 8.55
N ARG A 20 8.48 4.74 8.93
CA ARG A 20 8.71 6.15 9.23
C ARG A 20 9.77 6.27 10.35
N GLY A 21 10.90 6.94 10.06
CA GLY A 21 11.74 7.51 11.11
C GLY A 21 11.03 8.74 11.69
N ALA A 22 11.11 8.95 13.00
CA ALA A 22 10.31 9.93 13.76
C ALA A 22 10.43 11.42 13.34
N ASP A 23 11.23 11.77 12.33
CA ASP A 23 11.64 13.15 12.06
C ASP A 23 10.88 13.86 10.92
N ALA A 24 9.80 13.29 10.38
CA ALA A 24 9.05 13.96 9.32
C ALA A 24 7.90 14.81 9.88
N THR A 25 8.22 16.03 10.32
CA THR A 25 7.26 17.13 10.49
C THR A 25 6.47 17.30 9.18
N SER A 26 5.14 17.23 9.28
CA SER A 26 4.21 17.34 8.16
C SER A 26 4.29 18.73 7.54
N THR A 27 5.14 18.89 6.53
CA THR A 27 5.13 20.07 5.66
C THR A 27 4.02 19.85 4.64
N VAL A 28 2.92 20.59 4.81
CA VAL A 28 1.81 20.67 3.86
C VAL A 28 2.34 21.34 2.59
N LEU A 29 2.60 20.55 1.55
CA LEU A 29 3.09 21.04 0.25
C LEU A 29 1.94 21.08 -0.76
N ARG A 30 1.91 22.14 -1.59
CA ARG A 30 0.85 22.43 -2.58
C ARG A 30 0.71 21.31 -3.63
N GLY A 31 -0.54 21.01 -3.98
CA GLY A 31 -0.95 19.86 -4.78
C GLY A 31 -0.36 19.82 -6.19
N GLN A 32 0.16 18.64 -6.54
CA GLN A 32 0.50 18.19 -7.89
C GLN A 32 -0.08 16.79 -8.07
N TYR A 33 -0.53 16.43 -9.27
CA TYR A 33 -1.04 15.09 -9.58
C TYR A 33 0.14 14.21 -10.03
N ALA A 34 0.35 13.05 -9.41
CA ALA A 34 1.31 12.07 -9.93
C ALA A 34 0.59 10.79 -10.39
N CYS A 35 0.94 10.36 -11.60
CA CYS A 35 0.48 9.20 -12.36
C CYS A 35 -0.91 9.28 -13.04
N ARG A 36 -1.04 10.19 -14.03
CA ARG A 36 -1.92 10.02 -15.21
C ARG A 36 -1.07 9.63 -16.41
N SER A 37 -1.22 8.41 -16.93
CA SER A 37 -0.84 8.09 -18.31
C SER A 37 -2.10 7.69 -19.07
N THR A 38 -2.64 8.64 -19.82
CA THR A 38 -3.38 8.43 -21.07
C THR A 38 -3.38 9.75 -21.85
N ALA A 39 -2.69 9.74 -22.99
CA ALA A 39 -2.87 10.75 -24.03
C ALA A 39 -4.32 10.63 -24.56
N GLY A 40 -5.21 11.53 -24.13
CA GLY A 40 -6.62 11.50 -24.49
C GLY A 40 -7.18 12.92 -24.69
N ASN A 41 -8.04 13.04 -25.70
CA ASN A 41 -8.59 14.31 -26.18
C ASN A 41 -9.40 15.04 -25.10
N ARG A 42 -9.44 16.38 -25.17
CA ARG A 42 -9.99 17.27 -24.12
C ARG A 42 -11.45 16.97 -23.75
N VAL A 43 -12.22 16.37 -24.66
CA VAL A 43 -13.63 15.99 -24.49
C VAL A 43 -13.79 14.66 -23.71
N GLN A 44 -12.88 13.70 -23.88
CA GLN A 44 -12.87 12.45 -23.11
C GLN A 44 -12.55 12.70 -21.63
N ARG A 45 -11.70 13.69 -21.33
CA ARG A 45 -11.34 14.06 -19.94
C ARG A 45 -12.51 14.60 -19.12
N ALA A 46 -13.48 15.26 -19.76
CA ALA A 46 -14.68 15.77 -19.08
C ALA A 46 -15.69 14.66 -18.79
N GLN A 47 -15.77 13.65 -19.65
CA GLN A 47 -16.64 12.48 -19.44
C GLN A 47 -16.04 11.50 -18.41
N ASP A 48 -14.72 11.29 -18.42
CA ASP A 48 -14.05 10.48 -17.40
C ASP A 48 -14.17 11.10 -15.98
N GLN A 49 -14.18 12.44 -15.87
CA GLN A 49 -14.35 13.13 -14.58
C GLN A 49 -15.72 12.93 -13.94
N LEU A 50 -16.76 12.64 -14.72
CA LEU A 50 -18.11 12.40 -14.21
C LEU A 50 -18.32 10.94 -13.77
N MET A 51 -17.45 10.02 -14.19
CA MET A 51 -17.55 8.58 -13.93
C MET A 51 -16.46 8.05 -12.99
N GLN A 52 -15.47 8.88 -12.59
CA GLN A 52 -14.44 8.45 -11.66
C GLN A 52 -14.97 8.45 -10.21
N PRO A 53 -14.79 7.35 -9.47
CA PRO A 53 -15.06 7.31 -8.04
C PRO A 53 -14.35 8.48 -7.35
N GLN A 54 -15.05 9.18 -6.46
CA GLN A 54 -14.41 10.23 -5.66
C GLN A 54 -13.19 9.64 -4.94
N PRO A 55 -12.01 10.25 -5.05
CA PRO A 55 -10.82 9.64 -4.51
C PRO A 55 -10.90 9.58 -2.99
N LEU A 56 -10.60 8.40 -2.44
CA LEU A 56 -10.78 8.11 -1.02
C LEU A 56 -9.66 8.73 -0.20
N GLU A 57 -10.03 9.47 0.85
CA GLU A 57 -9.04 10.07 1.74
C GLU A 57 -8.42 8.99 2.64
N VAL A 58 -7.10 8.82 2.53
CA VAL A 58 -6.34 7.77 3.26
C VAL A 58 -6.50 7.90 4.77
N ALA A 59 -6.67 9.13 5.27
CA ALA A 59 -6.89 9.40 6.70
C ALA A 59 -8.29 8.97 7.20
N ARG A 60 -9.25 8.73 6.30
CA ARG A 60 -10.64 8.35 6.64
C ARG A 60 -10.88 6.85 6.71
N PHE A 61 -9.88 6.01 6.43
CA PHE A 61 -10.07 4.57 6.54
C PHE A 61 -10.44 4.18 7.98
N GLY A 62 -11.52 3.41 8.12
CA GLY A 62 -11.94 2.85 9.40
C GLY A 62 -10.88 1.93 9.99
N LYS A 63 -10.66 2.00 11.31
CA LYS A 63 -9.65 1.21 12.01
C LYS A 63 -9.88 -0.30 11.89
N ASP A 64 -11.13 -0.71 11.73
CA ASP A 64 -11.57 -2.08 11.48
C ASP A 64 -11.00 -2.66 10.18
N ARG A 65 -10.83 -1.84 9.14
CA ARG A 65 -10.29 -2.27 7.85
C ARG A 65 -8.83 -2.74 7.95
N PHE A 66 -8.07 -2.22 8.92
CA PHE A 66 -6.65 -2.54 9.08
C PHE A 66 -6.41 -4.01 9.44
N THR A 67 -7.38 -4.66 10.09
CA THR A 67 -7.28 -6.07 10.50
C THR A 67 -8.18 -7.00 9.67
N GLY A 68 -8.89 -6.48 8.66
CA GLY A 68 -9.85 -7.25 7.86
C GLY A 68 -9.29 -8.54 7.28
N LEU A 69 -8.26 -8.43 6.43
CA LEU A 69 -7.61 -9.60 5.83
C LEU A 69 -6.92 -10.51 6.87
N PHE A 70 -6.37 -9.93 7.93
CA PHE A 70 -5.75 -10.72 9.01
C PHE A 70 -6.80 -11.58 9.73
N ASN A 71 -7.96 -11.00 10.05
CA ASN A 71 -9.07 -11.72 10.68
C ASN A 71 -9.63 -12.81 9.75
N MET A 72 -9.70 -12.54 8.44
CA MET A 72 -10.10 -13.55 7.46
C MET A 72 -9.11 -14.72 7.40
N TRP A 73 -7.80 -14.44 7.35
CA TRP A 73 -6.77 -15.48 7.41
C TRP A 73 -6.84 -16.27 8.73
N LEU A 74 -7.04 -15.60 9.86
CA LEU A 74 -7.16 -16.24 11.17
C LEU A 74 -8.37 -17.19 11.22
N ALA A 75 -9.51 -16.76 10.69
CA ALA A 75 -10.70 -17.60 10.58
C ALA A 75 -10.47 -18.83 9.68
N GLN A 76 -9.86 -18.65 8.51
CA GLN A 76 -9.51 -19.77 7.63
C GLN A 76 -8.53 -20.75 8.25
N THR A 77 -7.58 -20.25 9.05
CA THR A 77 -6.63 -21.09 9.78
C THR A 77 -7.35 -21.91 10.85
N ARG A 78 -8.26 -21.27 11.60
CA ARG A 78 -9.09 -21.95 12.61
C ARG A 78 -9.96 -23.05 11.98
N ASP A 79 -10.54 -22.76 10.82
CA ASP A 79 -11.43 -23.67 10.10
C ASP A 79 -10.64 -24.69 9.24
N ARG A 80 -9.30 -24.71 9.35
CA ARG A 80 -8.37 -25.59 8.61
C ARG A 80 -8.44 -25.48 7.09
N ALA A 81 -8.98 -24.38 6.57
CA ALA A 81 -9.02 -24.07 5.15
C ALA A 81 -7.66 -23.61 4.62
N THR A 82 -6.77 -23.12 5.49
CA THR A 82 -5.39 -22.78 5.16
C THR A 82 -4.43 -23.24 6.26
N THR A 83 -3.22 -23.62 5.85
CA THR A 83 -2.11 -23.97 6.75
C THR A 83 -0.89 -23.06 6.52
N VAL A 84 -0.97 -22.12 5.58
CA VAL A 84 0.13 -21.21 5.25
C VAL A 84 0.17 -19.99 6.18
N SER A 85 1.34 -19.37 6.28
CA SER A 85 1.52 -18.12 7.01
C SER A 85 0.69 -16.98 6.39
N TYR A 86 0.47 -15.91 7.16
CA TYR A 86 -0.28 -14.75 6.68
C TYR A 86 0.36 -14.13 5.42
N ASP A 87 1.69 -13.95 5.38
CA ASP A 87 2.36 -13.34 4.24
C ASP A 87 2.29 -14.23 2.99
N THR A 88 2.46 -15.55 3.14
CA THR A 88 2.28 -16.49 2.02
C THR A 88 0.83 -16.52 1.53
N TRP A 89 -0.14 -16.43 2.43
CA TRP A 89 -1.55 -16.33 2.08
C TRP A 89 -1.86 -15.03 1.33
N MET A 90 -1.27 -13.91 1.74
CA MET A 90 -1.34 -12.64 1.03
C MET A 90 -0.66 -12.71 -0.34
N ASP A 91 0.48 -13.38 -0.47
CA ASP A 91 1.16 -13.58 -1.77
C ASP A 91 0.29 -14.36 -2.77
N LEU A 92 -0.40 -15.40 -2.30
CA LEU A 92 -1.36 -16.14 -3.13
C LEU A 92 -2.51 -15.23 -3.59
N ARG A 93 -3.04 -14.40 -2.69
CA ARG A 93 -4.08 -13.43 -3.01
C ARG A 93 -3.59 -12.37 -4.01
N TYR A 94 -2.34 -11.91 -3.90
CA TYR A 94 -1.73 -10.96 -4.81
C TYR A 94 -1.64 -11.51 -6.25
N MET A 95 -1.35 -12.81 -6.39
CA MET A 95 -1.27 -13.46 -7.71
C MET A 95 -2.66 -13.70 -8.33
N GLN A 96 -3.69 -13.89 -7.51
CA GLN A 96 -5.03 -14.28 -7.94
C GLN A 96 -6.01 -13.09 -8.05
N GLY A 97 -5.66 -11.93 -7.51
CA GLY A 97 -6.58 -10.81 -7.41
C GLY A 97 -6.97 -10.21 -8.76
N LEU A 98 -8.20 -9.71 -8.83
CA LEU A 98 -8.64 -8.93 -9.98
C LEU A 98 -7.79 -7.66 -10.09
N ARG A 99 -7.45 -7.29 -11.34
CA ARG A 99 -6.76 -6.04 -11.64
C ARG A 99 -7.70 -4.85 -11.42
N THR A 100 -7.88 -4.48 -10.16
CA THR A 100 -8.64 -3.31 -9.72
C THR A 100 -7.72 -2.11 -9.53
N SER A 101 -8.31 -0.91 -9.50
CA SER A 101 -7.61 0.32 -9.21
C SER A 101 -8.42 1.19 -8.26
N VAL A 102 -7.74 1.87 -7.35
CA VAL A 102 -8.35 2.82 -6.41
C VAL A 102 -7.64 4.17 -6.52
N ALA A 103 -8.45 5.23 -6.63
CA ALA A 103 -7.98 6.60 -6.54
C ALA A 103 -8.01 7.03 -5.07
N LEU A 104 -6.88 7.52 -4.56
CA LEU A 104 -6.68 7.89 -3.16
C LEU A 104 -6.25 9.35 -3.05
N THR A 105 -6.59 9.98 -1.94
CA THR A 105 -6.12 11.32 -1.58
C THR A 105 -5.39 11.32 -0.25
N MET A 106 -4.33 12.13 -0.16
CA MET A 106 -3.64 12.44 1.08
C MET A 106 -3.39 13.95 1.15
N GLY A 107 -4.22 14.63 1.92
CA GLY A 107 -4.29 16.09 1.89
C GLY A 107 -4.77 16.58 0.53
N THR A 108 -3.95 17.38 -0.15
CA THR A 108 -4.26 17.91 -1.50
C THR A 108 -3.73 17.04 -2.64
N PHE A 109 -3.02 15.96 -2.32
CA PHE A 109 -2.38 15.09 -3.29
C PHE A 109 -3.28 13.91 -3.65
N VAL A 110 -3.48 13.67 -4.95
CA VAL A 110 -4.31 12.59 -5.49
C VAL A 110 -3.45 11.64 -6.30
N PHE A 111 -3.62 10.34 -6.09
CA PHE A 111 -2.84 9.29 -6.75
C PHE A 111 -3.64 7.98 -6.91
N ASP A 112 -3.26 7.20 -7.93
CA ASP A 112 -3.93 5.94 -8.25
C ASP A 112 -3.04 4.73 -7.93
N LEU A 113 -3.57 3.83 -7.11
CA LEU A 113 -2.99 2.52 -6.86
C LEU A 113 -3.71 1.44 -7.65
N ARG A 114 -2.96 0.47 -8.16
CA ARG A 114 -3.49 -0.66 -8.92
C ARG A 114 -3.04 -1.97 -8.29
N HIS A 115 -3.98 -2.91 -8.16
CA HIS A 115 -3.68 -4.26 -7.70
C HIS A 115 -2.66 -4.91 -8.66
N GLY A 116 -1.66 -5.60 -8.10
CA GLY A 116 -0.68 -6.35 -8.88
C GLY A 116 0.42 -5.48 -9.50
N VAL A 117 0.45 -4.18 -9.21
CA VAL A 117 1.43 -3.24 -9.76
C VAL A 117 2.52 -2.93 -8.75
N VAL A 118 3.74 -2.79 -9.26
CA VAL A 118 4.92 -2.41 -8.49
C VAL A 118 5.22 -0.93 -8.70
N TYR A 119 5.41 -0.24 -7.59
CA TYR A 119 5.65 1.19 -7.53
C TYR A 119 7.00 1.47 -6.88
N GLU A 120 7.54 2.64 -7.21
CA GLU A 120 8.71 3.21 -6.55
C GLU A 120 8.35 4.60 -6.04
N VAL A 121 8.83 4.90 -4.83
CA VAL A 121 8.87 6.25 -4.28
C VAL A 121 10.30 6.61 -3.89
N LYS A 122 10.62 7.90 -3.97
CA LYS A 122 11.91 8.47 -3.59
C LYS A 122 11.72 9.34 -2.36
N SER A 123 12.58 9.14 -1.37
CA SER A 123 12.71 10.04 -0.22
C SER A 123 13.99 10.84 -0.37
N ARG A 124 13.99 12.10 0.07
CA ARG A 124 15.16 12.98 -0.04
C ARG A 124 16.35 12.37 0.71
N GLY A 125 17.45 12.15 0.01
CA GLY A 125 18.70 11.63 0.59
C GLY A 125 18.67 10.15 1.00
N ARG A 126 17.67 9.37 0.55
CA ARG A 126 17.58 7.93 0.81
C ARG A 126 17.46 7.15 -0.50
N ALA A 127 17.78 5.85 -0.43
CA ALA A 127 17.54 4.94 -1.53
C ALA A 127 16.03 4.90 -1.88
N PRO A 128 15.67 4.70 -3.16
CA PRO A 128 14.29 4.52 -3.57
C PRO A 128 13.67 3.32 -2.86
N ARG A 129 12.41 3.44 -2.43
CA ARG A 129 11.64 2.34 -1.86
C ARG A 129 10.74 1.76 -2.94
N ILE A 130 10.94 0.49 -3.26
CA ILE A 130 10.12 -0.27 -4.21
C ILE A 130 9.09 -1.06 -3.42
N PHE A 131 7.84 -1.06 -3.85
CA PHE A 131 6.78 -1.82 -3.19
C PHE A 131 5.74 -2.33 -4.19
N ARG A 132 5.17 -3.49 -3.89
CA ARG A 132 4.03 -4.08 -4.59
C ARG A 132 2.74 -3.72 -3.87
N VAL A 133 1.66 -3.59 -4.63
CA VAL A 133 0.34 -3.22 -4.12
C VAL A 133 -0.66 -4.35 -4.32
N GLN A 134 -1.36 -4.69 -3.25
CA GLN A 134 -2.56 -5.51 -3.27
C GLN A 134 -3.74 -4.67 -2.80
N LEU A 135 -4.86 -4.77 -3.51
CA LEU A 135 -6.13 -4.16 -3.10
C LEU A 135 -7.08 -5.21 -2.52
N ASP A 136 -7.72 -4.87 -1.41
CA ASP A 136 -8.93 -5.50 -0.88
C ASP A 136 -10.10 -4.54 -1.06
N ASP A 137 -10.83 -4.72 -2.16
CA ASP A 137 -11.73 -3.73 -2.74
C ASP A 137 -11.01 -2.39 -2.97
N ASP A 138 -11.27 -1.41 -2.11
CA ASP A 138 -10.72 -0.07 -2.11
C ASP A 138 -9.58 0.13 -1.09
N PHE A 139 -9.31 -0.87 -0.23
CA PHE A 139 -8.30 -0.76 0.81
C PHE A 139 -6.94 -1.32 0.37
N PRO A 140 -5.88 -0.49 0.37
CA PRO A 140 -4.57 -0.90 -0.10
C PRO A 140 -3.69 -1.56 0.99
N TYR A 141 -3.09 -2.68 0.61
CA TYR A 141 -1.99 -3.34 1.29
C TYR A 141 -0.72 -3.22 0.44
N VAL A 142 0.42 -3.07 1.11
CA VAL A 142 1.72 -2.94 0.45
C VAL A 142 2.73 -3.90 1.05
N SER A 143 3.64 -4.37 0.21
CA SER A 143 4.81 -5.14 0.63
C SER A 143 6.02 -4.52 -0.07
N PHE A 144 7.04 -4.18 0.70
CA PHE A 144 8.27 -3.60 0.16
C PHE A 144 9.12 -4.69 -0.48
N ARG A 145 9.86 -4.33 -1.53
CA ARG A 145 10.87 -5.17 -2.14
C ARG A 145 12.24 -4.57 -1.86
N ASP A 146 13.18 -5.39 -1.41
CA ASP A 146 14.58 -5.03 -1.32
C ASP A 146 15.12 -4.79 -2.75
N PRO A 147 15.56 -3.56 -3.09
CA PRO A 147 16.08 -3.26 -4.41
C PRO A 147 17.38 -4.02 -4.73
N ALA A 148 18.14 -4.46 -3.72
CA ALA A 148 19.42 -5.15 -3.93
C ALA A 148 19.25 -6.68 -4.03
N ASN A 149 18.37 -7.25 -3.22
CA ASN A 149 18.27 -8.72 -3.05
C ASN A 149 16.99 -9.32 -3.65
N ALA A 150 16.09 -8.51 -4.21
CA ALA A 150 14.78 -8.94 -4.73
C ALA A 150 13.92 -9.71 -3.70
N ILE A 151 14.17 -9.48 -2.41
CA ILE A 151 13.42 -10.08 -1.30
C ILE A 151 12.16 -9.24 -1.06
N ASP A 152 11.01 -9.90 -1.02
CA ASP A 152 9.75 -9.28 -0.63
C ASP A 152 9.59 -9.32 0.90
N PHE A 153 9.34 -8.16 1.49
CA PHE A 153 9.05 -7.97 2.91
C PHE A 153 7.57 -8.25 3.21
N PRO A 154 7.17 -8.37 4.49
CA PRO A 154 5.78 -8.66 4.84
C PRO A 154 4.77 -7.67 4.27
N TRP A 155 3.54 -8.14 4.17
CA TRP A 155 2.41 -7.31 3.81
C TRP A 155 1.96 -6.45 4.99
N ILE A 156 1.87 -5.15 4.75
CA ILE A 156 1.40 -4.16 5.72
C ILE A 156 0.27 -3.33 5.13
N THR A 157 -0.51 -2.69 6.00
CA THR A 157 -1.54 -1.74 5.58
C THR A 157 -0.88 -0.46 5.06
N PHE A 158 -1.40 0.11 3.98
CA PHE A 158 -0.83 1.33 3.38
C PHE A 158 -0.88 2.59 4.26
N PRO A 159 -1.93 2.86 5.06
CA PRO A 159 -2.03 4.13 5.77
C PRO A 159 -0.83 4.39 6.69
N ASN A 160 -0.32 5.62 6.67
CA ASN A 160 0.86 6.07 7.43
C ASN A 160 2.22 5.46 7.03
N VAL A 161 2.29 4.68 5.94
CA VAL A 161 3.56 4.10 5.43
C VAL A 161 4.39 5.12 4.63
N PHE A 162 3.73 6.05 3.96
CA PHE A 162 4.34 7.04 3.08
C PHE A 162 4.02 8.47 3.52
N THR A 163 4.98 9.37 3.34
CA THR A 163 4.76 10.81 3.44
C THR A 163 4.20 11.39 2.15
N GLN A 164 3.59 12.58 2.21
CA GLN A 164 3.04 13.23 1.02
C GLN A 164 4.14 13.53 -0.01
N ALA A 165 5.33 13.94 0.47
CA ALA A 165 6.48 14.20 -0.39
C ALA A 165 6.95 12.94 -1.13
N GLU A 166 6.95 11.77 -0.47
CA GLU A 166 7.30 10.52 -1.12
C GLU A 166 6.26 10.12 -2.19
N LEU A 167 4.98 10.23 -1.86
CA LEU A 167 3.91 9.92 -2.82
C LEU A 167 3.88 10.86 -4.02
N MET A 168 4.36 12.10 -3.90
CA MET A 168 4.55 12.99 -5.07
C MET A 168 5.57 12.45 -6.08
N THR A 169 6.50 11.60 -5.64
CA THR A 169 7.50 10.96 -6.51
C THR A 169 7.05 9.59 -7.01
N LEU A 170 5.82 9.17 -6.68
CA LEU A 170 5.28 7.86 -6.99
C LEU A 170 5.32 7.62 -8.50
N ARG A 171 5.99 6.55 -8.90
CA ARG A 171 6.02 6.06 -10.28
C ARG A 171 5.81 4.57 -10.34
N ARG A 172 5.20 4.11 -11.44
CA ARG A 172 5.11 2.67 -11.76
C ARG A 172 6.44 2.22 -12.34
N VAL A 173 6.90 1.03 -11.97
CA VAL A 173 8.18 0.48 -12.43
C VAL A 173 7.98 -0.65 -13.45
N TYR A 174 6.89 -1.41 -13.33
CA TYR A 174 6.58 -2.57 -14.17
C TYR A 174 5.09 -2.61 -14.53
#